data_AF-A0A9D5RIU1-F1
#
_entry.id   AF-A0A9D5RIU1-F1
#
_cell.length_a   1.000
_cell.length_b   1.000
_cell.length_c   1.000
_cell.angle_alpha   90.00
_cell.angle_beta   90.00
_cell.angle_gamma   90.00
#
_symmetry.space_group_name_H-M   'P 1'
#
loop_
_entity.id
_entity.type
_entity.pdbx_description
1 polymer ?
#
loop_
_entity_poly.entity_id
_entity_poly.type
_entity_poly.pdbx_seq_one_letter_code
_entity_poly.pdbx_strand_id
1 'polypeptide(L)'
;MNKGQIVRMVTMIVIAVILVLSVWGYGSEIGKVINPIDYASDVNIDGADFTGVTNVLVVGTNVFVGFIMGMTYFIAIFIISLILLLPWGLVVAIKKSKIAPVELKVAIGTGIGATVLSLIMGLIGARFNGVLIVLVMALIVAIMFGLLCILPYWLAYRRCKKAEMTYES
;
A
#
# COMPACT_ATOMS: atom_id res chain seq x y z
N MET A 1 15.67 24.25 12.11
CA MET A 1 15.22 23.36 11.02
C MET A 1 15.00 24.23 9.79
N ASN A 2 15.65 23.94 8.66
CA ASN A 2 15.63 24.80 7.48
C ASN A 2 14.34 24.61 6.66
N LYS A 3 13.93 25.63 5.89
CA LYS A 3 12.73 25.59 5.03
C LYS A 3 12.68 24.35 4.14
N GLY A 4 13.81 23.94 3.56
CA GLY A 4 13.90 22.72 2.74
C GLY A 4 13.62 21.42 3.51
N GLN A 5 13.95 21.34 4.80
CA GLN A 5 13.66 20.17 5.64
C GLN A 5 12.17 20.06 5.94
N ILE A 6 11.52 21.19 6.21
CA ILE A 6 10.06 21.26 6.42
C ILE A 6 9.31 20.79 5.17
N VAL A 7 9.66 21.35 4.01
CA VAL A 7 9.05 20.97 2.73
C VAL A 7 9.18 19.46 2.52
N ARG A 8 10.35 18.87 2.79
CA ARG A 8 10.56 17.43 2.66
C ARG A 8 9.65 16.59 3.53
N MET A 9 9.49 16.95 4.80
CA MET A 9 8.60 16.22 5.70
C MET A 9 7.14 16.34 5.28
N VAL A 10 6.71 17.54 4.92
CA VAL A 10 5.33 17.78 4.47
C VAL A 10 5.03 16.99 3.20
N THR A 11 5.93 16.99 2.22
CA THR A 11 5.74 16.21 0.97
C THR A 11 5.65 14.71 1.24
N MET A 12 6.46 14.15 2.15
CA MET A 12 6.33 12.73 2.55
C MET A 12 4.98 12.42 3.17
N ILE A 13 4.48 13.28 4.06
CA ILE A 13 3.17 13.10 4.69
C ILE A 13 2.07 13.13 3.64
N VAL A 14 2.13 14.07 2.69
CA VAL A 14 1.17 14.16 1.58
C VAL A 14 1.19 12.88 0.72
N ILE A 15 2.38 12.39 0.34
CA ILE A 15 2.51 11.14 -0.42
C ILE A 15 1.91 9.97 0.36
N ALA A 16 2.17 9.88 1.67
CA ALA A 16 1.61 8.84 2.52
C ALA A 16 0.07 8.87 2.54
N VAL A 17 -0.52 10.06 2.67
CA VAL A 17 -1.98 10.23 2.65
C VAL A 17 -2.56 9.77 1.29
N ILE A 18 -1.94 10.18 0.18
CA ILE A 18 -2.39 9.76 -1.17
C ILE A 18 -2.36 8.24 -1.33
N LEU A 19 -1.31 7.59 -0.86
CA LEU A 19 -1.17 6.14 -0.94
C LEU A 19 -2.20 5.41 -0.07
N VAL A 20 -2.44 5.88 1.16
CA VAL A 20 -3.47 5.32 2.04
C VAL A 20 -4.86 5.46 1.43
N LEU A 21 -5.19 6.62 0.86
CA LEU A 21 -6.46 6.85 0.18
C LEU A 21 -6.64 5.96 -1.05
N SER A 22 -5.54 5.72 -1.80
CA SER A 22 -5.55 4.80 -2.93
C SER A 22 -5.86 3.37 -2.48
N VAL A 23 -5.22 2.90 -1.40
CA VAL A 23 -5.49 1.56 -0.84
C VAL A 23 -6.93 1.43 -0.37
N TRP A 24 -7.49 2.45 0.33
CA TRP A 24 -8.90 2.44 0.74
C TRP A 24 -9.83 2.34 -0.48
N GLY A 25 -9.63 3.19 -1.49
CA GLY A 25 -10.45 3.21 -2.69
C GLY A 25 -10.50 1.83 -3.34
N TYR A 26 -9.34 1.23 -3.59
CA TYR A 26 -9.25 -0.10 -4.18
C TYR A 26 -9.82 -1.21 -3.28
N GLY A 27 -9.55 -1.18 -1.97
CA GLY A 27 -10.09 -2.14 -1.02
C GLY A 27 -11.62 -2.13 -0.95
N SER A 28 -12.23 -0.94 -1.07
CA SER A 28 -13.69 -0.79 -1.07
C SER A 28 -14.35 -1.36 -2.34
N GLU A 29 -13.71 -1.26 -3.50
CA GLU A 29 -14.22 -1.82 -4.76
C GLU A 29 -14.10 -3.35 -4.79
N ILE A 30 -13.00 -3.92 -4.29
CA ILE A 30 -12.88 -5.38 -4.10
C ILE A 30 -14.00 -5.90 -3.21
N GLY A 31 -14.29 -5.19 -2.11
CA GLY A 31 -15.37 -5.54 -1.20
C GLY A 31 -16.75 -5.56 -1.86
N LYS A 32 -16.99 -4.75 -2.88
CA LYS A 32 -18.26 -4.75 -3.64
C LYS A 32 -18.38 -5.93 -4.59
N VAL A 33 -17.29 -6.39 -5.19
CA VAL A 33 -17.34 -7.51 -6.16
C VAL A 33 -17.40 -8.87 -5.47
N ILE A 34 -16.80 -8.99 -4.29
CA ILE A 34 -16.89 -10.24 -3.51
C ILE A 34 -18.26 -10.41 -2.85
N ASN A 35 -19.05 -9.33 -2.68
CA ASN A 35 -20.28 -9.33 -1.88
C ASN A 35 -21.64 -9.57 -2.56
N PRO A 36 -21.81 -9.78 -3.88
CA PRO A 36 -23.05 -10.32 -4.41
C PRO A 36 -22.80 -11.78 -4.81
N ILE A 37 -22.95 -12.71 -3.87
CA ILE A 37 -23.25 -14.09 -4.26
C ILE A 37 -24.76 -14.15 -4.39
N ASP A 38 -25.27 -13.71 -5.55
CA ASP A 38 -26.62 -14.04 -5.95
C ASP A 38 -26.63 -15.53 -6.27
N TYR A 39 -26.97 -16.35 -5.28
CA TYR A 39 -27.17 -17.76 -5.46
C TYR A 39 -28.30 -17.97 -6.47
N ALA A 40 -28.11 -18.90 -7.40
CA ALA A 40 -29.19 -19.30 -8.25
C ALA A 40 -30.25 -20.00 -7.38
N SER A 41 -31.48 -19.52 -7.41
CA SER A 41 -32.63 -20.23 -6.86
C SER A 41 -33.30 -21.00 -7.99
N ASP A 42 -33.43 -22.31 -7.85
CA ASP A 42 -34.15 -23.22 -8.75
C ASP A 42 -33.56 -23.36 -10.16
N VAL A 43 -32.37 -23.96 -10.26
CA VAL A 43 -31.84 -24.42 -11.55
C VAL A 43 -32.24 -25.88 -11.76
N ASN A 44 -33.40 -26.10 -12.37
CA ASN A 44 -33.86 -27.43 -12.75
C ASN A 44 -33.76 -27.62 -14.27
N ILE A 45 -33.03 -28.65 -14.71
CA ILE A 45 -32.93 -29.04 -16.12
C ILE A 45 -33.43 -30.48 -16.21
N ASP A 46 -34.48 -30.68 -17.00
CA ASP A 46 -35.07 -32.01 -17.26
C ASP A 46 -35.43 -32.82 -15.99
N GLY A 47 -35.87 -32.14 -14.93
CA GLY A 47 -36.30 -32.78 -13.68
C GLY A 47 -35.15 -33.06 -12.70
N ALA A 48 -33.91 -32.77 -13.07
CA ALA A 48 -32.75 -32.84 -12.19
C ALA A 48 -32.40 -31.45 -11.60
N ASP A 49 -32.21 -31.41 -10.29
CA ASP A 49 -31.80 -30.20 -9.56
C ASP A 49 -30.28 -29.97 -9.69
N PHE A 50 -29.92 -28.92 -10.42
CA PHE A 50 -28.53 -28.47 -10.61
C PHE A 50 -28.17 -27.26 -9.75
N THR A 51 -29.06 -26.82 -8.86
CA THR A 51 -28.88 -25.62 -8.02
C THR A 51 -27.56 -25.67 -7.24
N GLY A 52 -27.21 -26.83 -6.67
CA GLY A 52 -25.94 -27.03 -5.97
C GLY A 52 -24.70 -26.85 -6.87
N VAL A 53 -24.73 -27.38 -8.09
CA VAL A 53 -23.62 -27.28 -9.05
C VAL A 53 -23.45 -25.84 -9.54
N THR A 54 -24.56 -25.17 -9.87
CA THR A 54 -24.55 -23.76 -10.30
C THR A 54 -24.03 -22.85 -9.19
N ASN A 55 -24.41 -23.09 -7.94
CA ASN A 55 -23.94 -22.30 -6.81
C ASN A 55 -22.43 -22.49 -6.55
N VAL A 56 -21.90 -23.70 -6.69
CA VAL A 56 -20.44 -23.93 -6.60
C VAL A 56 -19.69 -23.20 -7.72
N LEU A 57 -20.22 -23.23 -8.95
CA LEU A 57 -19.64 -22.50 -10.08
C LEU A 57 -19.66 -20.98 -9.88
N VAL A 58 -20.78 -20.42 -9.43
CA VAL A 58 -20.92 -18.98 -9.14
C VAL A 58 -19.94 -18.53 -8.05
N VAL A 59 -19.81 -19.31 -6.97
CA VAL A 59 -18.80 -19.05 -5.92
C VAL A 59 -17.39 -19.09 -6.51
N GLY A 60 -17.07 -20.11 -7.31
CA GLY A 60 -15.76 -20.24 -7.96
C GLY A 60 -15.44 -19.07 -8.89
N THR A 61 -16.39 -18.64 -9.72
CA THR A 61 -16.23 -17.51 -10.64
C THR A 61 -16.06 -16.19 -9.88
N ASN A 62 -16.85 -15.92 -8.84
CA ASN A 62 -16.74 -14.69 -8.06
C ASN A 62 -15.42 -14.60 -7.29
N VAL A 63 -14.92 -15.71 -6.74
CA VAL A 63 -13.60 -15.78 -6.11
C VAL A 63 -12.49 -15.51 -7.14
N PHE A 64 -12.58 -16.10 -8.34
CA PHE A 64 -11.60 -15.87 -9.40
C PHE A 64 -11.60 -14.41 -9.90
N VAL A 65 -12.77 -13.83 -10.12
CA VAL A 65 -12.92 -12.42 -10.52
C VAL A 65 -12.38 -11.48 -9.44
N GLY A 66 -12.68 -11.75 -8.17
CA GLY A 66 -12.13 -11.02 -7.02
C GLY A 66 -10.60 -11.10 -6.96
N PHE A 67 -10.02 -12.26 -7.28
CA PHE A 67 -8.57 -12.44 -7.37
C PHE A 67 -7.93 -11.61 -8.50
N ILE A 68 -8.50 -11.64 -9.72
CA ILE A 68 -8.00 -10.88 -10.87
C ILE A 68 -8.07 -9.36 -10.61
N MET A 69 -9.16 -8.88 -10.03
CA MET A 69 -9.25 -7.47 -9.63
C MET A 69 -8.26 -7.10 -8.53
N GLY A 70 -8.10 -7.98 -7.53
CA GLY A 70 -7.08 -7.82 -6.50
C GLY A 70 -5.67 -7.67 -7.10
N MET A 71 -5.32 -8.50 -8.09
CA MET A 71 -4.06 -8.40 -8.83
C MET A 71 -3.93 -7.11 -9.64
N THR A 72 -5.00 -6.66 -10.29
CA THR A 72 -4.99 -5.43 -11.08
C THR A 72 -4.74 -4.21 -10.20
N TYR A 73 -5.42 -4.16 -9.04
CA TYR A 73 -5.24 -3.09 -8.06
C TYR A 73 -3.87 -3.15 -7.36
N PHE A 74 -3.33 -4.35 -7.13
CA PHE A 74 -1.95 -4.53 -6.69
C PHE A 74 -0.98 -3.82 -7.64
N ILE A 75 -1.12 -4.06 -8.96
CA ILE A 75 -0.23 -3.47 -9.98
C ILE A 75 -0.38 -1.94 -9.96
N ALA A 76 -1.60 -1.43 -9.86
CA ALA A 76 -1.86 0.01 -9.83
C ALA A 76 -1.23 0.69 -8.60
N ILE A 77 -1.40 0.14 -7.40
CA ILE A 77 -0.80 0.68 -6.16
C ILE A 77 0.72 0.65 -6.24
N PHE A 78 1.29 -0.42 -6.79
CA PHE A 78 2.72 -0.55 -6.99
C PHE A 78 3.28 0.55 -7.92
N ILE A 79 2.63 0.76 -9.08
CA ILE A 79 3.02 1.79 -10.04
C ILE A 79 2.89 3.21 -9.42
N ILE A 80 1.77 3.50 -8.75
CA ILE A 80 1.59 4.81 -8.09
C ILE A 80 2.66 5.03 -7.01
N SER A 81 2.97 3.99 -6.23
CA SER A 81 4.03 4.04 -5.21
C SER A 81 5.39 4.34 -5.83
N LEU A 82 5.73 3.70 -6.96
CA LEU A 82 6.95 3.99 -7.71
C LEU A 82 6.98 5.46 -8.18
N ILE A 83 5.91 5.94 -8.80
CA ILE A 83 5.85 7.32 -9.34
C ILE A 83 6.03 8.36 -8.23
N LEU A 84 5.43 8.13 -7.05
CA LEU A 84 5.47 9.09 -5.95
C LEU A 84 6.76 9.01 -5.12
N LEU A 85 7.21 7.79 -4.79
CA LEU A 85 8.32 7.58 -3.86
C LEU A 85 9.69 7.50 -4.55
N LEU A 86 9.77 7.04 -5.80
CA LEU A 86 11.06 6.89 -6.49
C LEU A 86 11.75 8.25 -6.74
N PRO A 87 11.09 9.28 -7.30
CA PRO A 87 11.73 10.59 -7.49
C PRO A 87 12.15 11.19 -6.15
N TRP A 88 11.35 10.93 -5.12
CA TRP A 88 11.63 11.38 -3.77
C TRP A 88 12.90 10.76 -3.18
N GLY A 89 12.99 9.43 -3.21
CA GLY A 89 14.15 8.67 -2.75
C GLY A 89 15.42 9.09 -3.48
N LEU A 90 15.34 9.34 -4.79
CA LEU A 90 16.45 9.83 -5.61
C LEU A 90 16.92 11.23 -5.19
N VAL A 91 15.99 12.17 -4.93
CA VAL A 91 16.34 13.53 -4.48
C VAL A 91 17.12 13.48 -3.17
N VAL A 92 16.72 12.62 -2.23
CA VAL A 92 17.38 12.45 -0.93
C VAL A 92 18.71 11.71 -1.07
N ALA A 93 18.80 10.74 -1.96
CA ALA A 93 20.02 9.97 -2.19
C ALA A 93 21.12 10.79 -2.89
N ILE A 94 20.75 11.60 -3.89
CA ILE A 94 21.66 12.34 -4.77
C ILE A 94 22.09 13.67 -4.14
N LYS A 95 21.16 14.45 -3.56
CA LYS A 95 21.55 15.69 -2.89
C LYS A 95 22.31 15.33 -1.61
N LYS A 96 23.50 15.92 -1.39
CA LYS A 96 24.20 15.94 -0.08
C LYS A 96 23.43 16.78 0.95
N SER A 97 22.12 16.54 1.04
CA SER A 97 21.23 17.21 1.96
C SER A 97 21.62 16.80 3.37
N LYS A 98 21.88 17.77 4.24
CA LYS A 98 21.95 17.49 5.67
C LYS A 98 20.57 17.01 6.11
N ILE A 99 20.47 15.74 6.50
CA ILE A 99 19.24 15.13 7.02
C ILE A 99 19.25 15.28 8.54
N ALA A 100 18.26 15.97 9.08
CA ALA A 100 18.10 16.05 10.52
C ALA A 100 17.61 14.70 11.08
N PRO A 101 18.00 14.32 12.31
CA PRO A 101 17.49 13.11 12.96
C PRO A 101 15.96 13.10 13.10
N VAL A 102 15.35 14.29 13.22
CA VAL A 102 13.89 14.45 13.24
C VAL A 102 13.26 14.03 11.92
N GLU A 103 13.85 14.36 10.77
CA GLU A 103 13.31 13.98 9.45
C GLU A 103 13.27 12.45 9.28
N LEU A 104 14.32 11.75 9.73
CA LEU A 104 14.37 10.29 9.70
C LEU A 104 13.29 9.67 10.59
N LYS A 105 13.06 10.22 11.79
CA LYS A 105 11.98 9.77 12.68
C LYS A 105 10.61 10.00 12.06
N VAL A 106 10.39 11.14 11.42
CA VAL A 106 9.15 11.41 10.68
C VAL A 106 8.98 10.42 9.54
N ALA A 107 10.00 10.18 8.72
CA ALA A 107 9.91 9.21 7.62
C ALA A 107 9.54 7.79 8.11
N ILE A 108 10.15 7.32 9.20
CA ILE A 108 9.82 6.02 9.82
C ILE A 108 8.39 6.04 10.37
N GLY A 109 8.03 7.06 11.15
CA GLY A 109 6.69 7.18 11.74
C GLY A 109 5.59 7.25 10.68
N THR A 110 5.81 8.00 9.60
CA THR A 110 4.90 8.08 8.46
C THR A 110 4.79 6.74 7.73
N GLY A 111 5.88 6.01 7.52
CA GLY A 111 5.84 4.69 6.90
C GLY A 111 5.06 3.66 7.72
N ILE A 112 5.31 3.62 9.04
CA ILE A 112 4.56 2.75 9.97
C ILE A 112 3.08 3.16 9.98
N GLY A 113 2.80 4.46 10.15
CA GLY A 113 1.43 4.98 10.17
C GLY A 113 0.66 4.66 8.88
N ALA A 114 1.27 4.88 7.72
CA ALA A 114 0.66 4.56 6.43
C ALA A 114 0.36 3.07 6.28
N THR A 115 1.27 2.20 6.74
CA THR A 115 1.08 0.74 6.71
C THR A 115 -0.08 0.31 7.61
N VAL A 116 -0.09 0.79 8.86
CA VAL A 116 -1.14 0.44 9.84
C VAL A 116 -2.50 0.95 9.39
N LEU A 117 -2.58 2.20 8.93
CA LEU A 117 -3.82 2.75 8.36
C LEU A 117 -4.28 1.94 7.16
N SER A 118 -3.39 1.65 6.20
CA SER A 118 -3.74 0.84 5.02
C SER A 118 -4.33 -0.52 5.39
N LEU A 119 -3.80 -1.15 6.45
CA LEU A 119 -4.29 -2.43 6.96
C LEU A 119 -5.68 -2.30 7.61
N ILE A 120 -5.88 -1.32 8.49
CA ILE A 120 -7.20 -1.05 9.12
C ILE A 120 -8.24 -0.75 8.04
N MET A 121 -7.91 0.15 7.14
CA MET A 121 -8.74 0.60 6.04
C MET A 121 -9.10 -0.54 5.08
N GLY A 122 -8.12 -1.35 4.70
CA GLY A 122 -8.36 -2.51 3.85
C GLY A 122 -9.21 -3.58 4.54
N LEU A 123 -9.02 -3.83 5.85
CA LEU A 123 -9.82 -4.80 6.60
C LEU A 123 -11.30 -4.37 6.69
N ILE A 124 -11.54 -3.07 6.92
CA ILE A 124 -12.89 -2.49 6.93
C ILE A 124 -13.54 -2.63 5.53
N GLY A 125 -12.81 -2.26 4.48
CA GLY A 125 -13.31 -2.31 3.09
C GLY A 125 -13.61 -3.73 2.60
N ALA A 126 -12.75 -4.69 2.93
CA ALA A 126 -12.89 -6.09 2.50
C ALA A 126 -13.83 -6.93 3.38
N ARG A 127 -14.40 -6.36 4.46
CA ARG A 127 -15.31 -7.04 5.41
C ARG A 127 -14.83 -8.45 5.82
N PHE A 128 -13.53 -8.62 6.02
CA PHE A 128 -12.87 -9.89 6.38
C PHE A 128 -12.96 -11.07 5.37
N ASN A 129 -13.70 -10.97 4.26
CA ASN A 129 -13.70 -12.03 3.22
C ASN A 129 -12.44 -12.03 2.34
N GLY A 130 -11.68 -10.92 2.35
CA GLY A 130 -10.47 -10.73 1.53
C GLY A 130 -9.19 -10.47 2.33
N VAL A 131 -9.09 -10.96 3.58
CA VAL A 131 -7.98 -10.65 4.51
C VAL A 131 -6.61 -10.89 3.88
N LEU A 132 -6.43 -11.98 3.13
CA LEU A 132 -5.17 -12.28 2.46
C LEU A 132 -4.77 -11.18 1.46
N ILE A 133 -5.72 -10.71 0.64
CA ILE A 133 -5.49 -9.67 -0.37
C ILE A 133 -5.13 -8.35 0.31
N VAL A 134 -5.85 -8.00 1.38
CA VAL A 134 -5.59 -6.80 2.19
C VAL A 134 -4.19 -6.83 2.82
N LEU A 135 -3.81 -7.97 3.39
CA LEU A 135 -2.49 -8.16 4.01
C LEU A 135 -1.37 -8.00 2.98
N VAL A 136 -1.54 -8.59 1.79
CA VAL A 136 -0.57 -8.46 0.69
C VAL A 136 -0.47 -7.00 0.25
N MET A 137 -1.59 -6.27 0.12
CA MET A 137 -1.60 -4.85 -0.24
C MET A 137 -0.86 -3.98 0.79
N ALA A 138 -1.16 -4.17 2.08
CA ALA A 138 -0.49 -3.44 3.15
C ALA A 138 1.03 -3.74 3.22
N LEU A 139 1.43 -4.99 2.96
CA LEU A 139 2.82 -5.40 2.93
C LEU A 139 3.60 -4.67 1.83
N ILE A 140 3.02 -4.49 0.64
CA ILE A 140 3.67 -3.75 -0.46
C ILE A 140 3.89 -2.31 -0.06
N VAL A 141 2.89 -1.65 0.54
CA VAL A 141 3.02 -0.27 1.00
C VAL A 141 4.19 -0.17 1.99
N ALA A 142 4.29 -1.12 2.94
CA ALA A 142 5.39 -1.19 3.89
C ALA A 142 6.76 -1.36 3.20
N ILE A 143 6.87 -2.31 2.27
CA ILE A 143 8.11 -2.60 1.54
C ILE A 143 8.53 -1.40 0.68
N MET A 144 7.59 -0.80 -0.05
CA MET A 144 7.84 0.36 -0.90
C MET A 144 8.26 1.58 -0.07
N PHE A 145 7.57 1.87 1.05
CA PHE A 145 8.00 2.93 1.96
C PHE A 145 9.38 2.65 2.55
N GLY A 146 9.65 1.40 2.94
CA GLY A 146 10.94 0.98 3.46
C GLY A 146 12.07 1.23 2.47
N LEU A 147 11.92 0.74 1.25
CA LEU A 147 12.96 0.77 0.20
C LEU A 147 13.12 2.15 -0.43
N LEU A 148 12.02 2.85 -0.72
CA LEU A 148 12.05 4.07 -1.52
C LEU A 148 12.04 5.36 -0.68
N CYS A 149 11.68 5.27 0.61
CA CYS A 149 11.65 6.42 1.51
C CYS A 149 12.63 6.27 2.68
N ILE A 150 12.45 5.24 3.51
CA ILE A 150 13.21 5.10 4.77
C ILE A 150 14.69 4.80 4.49
N LEU A 151 14.99 3.88 3.59
CA LEU A 151 16.36 3.48 3.27
C LEU A 151 17.20 4.63 2.70
N PRO A 152 16.73 5.42 1.70
CA PRO A 152 17.45 6.60 1.23
C PRO A 152 17.72 7.63 2.34
N TYR A 153 16.74 7.87 3.22
CA TYR A 153 16.89 8.76 4.37
C TYR A 153 17.96 8.27 5.35
N TRP A 154 17.95 6.97 5.66
CA TRP A 154 18.91 6.36 6.54
C TRP A 154 20.34 6.42 5.97
N LEU A 155 20.50 6.13 4.67
CA LEU A 155 21.78 6.23 3.97
C LEU A 155 22.30 7.67 3.90
N ALA A 156 21.43 8.65 3.65
CA ALA A 156 21.79 10.06 3.67
C ALA A 156 22.21 10.52 5.08
N TYR A 157 21.45 10.15 6.11
CA TYR A 157 21.79 10.44 7.51
C TYR A 157 23.15 9.85 7.92
N ARG A 158 23.41 8.58 7.58
CA ARG A 158 24.68 7.91 7.90
C ARG A 158 25.88 8.57 7.20
N ARG A 159 25.70 9.07 5.97
CA ARG A 159 26.72 9.83 5.24
C ARG A 159 27.04 11.17 5.91
N CYS A 160 26.02 11.92 6.33
CA CYS A 160 26.20 13.18 7.05
C CYS A 160 26.95 12.97 8.38
N LYS A 161 26.56 11.97 9.16
CA LYS A 161 27.20 11.68 10.46
C LYS A 161 28.67 11.29 10.30
N LYS A 162 29.02 10.51 9.28
CA LYS A 162 30.42 10.16 8.98
C LYS A 162 31.25 11.39 8.62
N ALA A 163 30.71 12.30 7.82
CA ALA A 163 31.41 13.53 7.44
C ALA A 163 31.71 14.40 8.66
N GLU A 164 30.75 14.60 9.57
CA GLU A 164 30.94 15.39 10.80
C GLU A 164 32.08 14.85 11.68
N MET A 165 32.17 13.52 11.87
CA MET A 165 33.24 12.90 12.66
C MET A 165 34.64 13.02 12.03
N THR A 166 34.75 13.32 10.73
CA THR A 166 36.05 13.43 10.04
C THR A 166 36.63 14.86 10.10
N TYR A 167 35.80 15.86 10.41
CA TYR A 167 36.24 17.26 10.54
C TYR A 167 36.54 17.65 12.00
N GLU A 168 36.19 16.80 12.96
CA GLU A 168 36.49 16.99 14.40
C GLU A 168 37.75 16.24 14.87
N SER A 169 38.42 15.49 13.98
CA SER A 169 39.69 14.77 14.23
C SER A 169 40.87 15.47 13.57
#